data_AF-A0A2E5HLJ5-F1
#
_entry.id   AF-A0A2E5HLJ5-F1
#
_cell.length_a   1.000
_cell.length_b   1.000
_cell.length_c   1.000
_cell.angle_alpha   90.00
_cell.angle_beta   90.00
_cell.angle_gamma   90.00
#
_symmetry.space_group_name_H-M   'P 1'
#
loop_
_entity.id
_entity.type
_entity.pdbx_description
1 polymer ?
#
loop_
_entity_poly.entity_id
_entity_poly.type
_entity_poly.pdbx_seq_one_letter_code
_entity_poly.pdbx_strand_id
1 'polypeptide(L)'
;MTPLPDHPSSTSRWLAPLLGVITLGGAIGAAWWALSPSPPTPVERARAFYASLPEFQRPMPYTPVPEGLTDLRASTCGTCHKAIYEEWRVSTHARAWLGDAQFQEELAKSERSGVAWMCVNCHTPLENQLERLVIGLEDGRVEAPITIANPNFDPELQLDAITCATCHVRDGVILGPYGDTDAPHPVRHDPTLRQVETCTPCHQALARFDRIALACFFDTGQEWADSPYAEEGVTCQRCHMPEVTRPLTVLNTPPRSTRRHWFGGSLIPKHPDFAAELKPLQEVYPDGVEVSWAEPPTSLAPGAEVTLTAVATNANAGHKMPSGDPERFLIIEARVLDASGAVLAERKERIGSVFEWYPEVKKLSDNRLLPRESRRFPLRFTAPERGEVRLELKASKWRLSEENMRYHDLEGRAVPGRVYHDTAQTVPVEAR
;
A
#
# COMPACT_ATOMS: atom_id res chain seq x y z
N MET A 1 -88.45 8.39 72.89
CA MET A 1 -89.48 8.26 71.85
C MET A 1 -89.29 6.91 71.16
N THR A 2 -90.33 6.09 71.16
CA THR A 2 -90.51 4.82 70.40
C THR A 2 -90.85 5.11 68.92
N PRO A 3 -90.97 4.13 67.98
CA PRO A 3 -90.93 2.65 68.12
C PRO A 3 -90.03 1.88 67.08
N LEU A 4 -90.13 0.54 67.18
CA LEU A 4 -89.75 -0.57 66.27
C LEU A 4 -90.52 -0.55 64.91
N PRO A 5 -90.40 -1.52 63.94
CA PRO A 5 -89.68 -2.82 63.90
C PRO A 5 -88.77 -2.96 62.63
N ASP A 6 -88.40 -4.09 61.99
CA ASP A 6 -88.74 -5.53 62.10
C ASP A 6 -87.66 -6.47 61.46
N HIS A 7 -87.91 -7.80 61.49
CA HIS A 7 -87.23 -8.89 60.75
C HIS A 7 -88.17 -9.49 59.66
N PRO A 8 -87.68 -10.14 58.57
CA PRO A 8 -87.43 -11.59 58.63
C PRO A 8 -86.28 -12.15 57.76
N SER A 9 -86.00 -13.43 58.01
CA SER A 9 -85.00 -14.30 57.39
C SER A 9 -85.21 -14.63 55.91
N SER A 10 -84.11 -14.85 55.18
CA SER A 10 -84.09 -15.80 54.06
C SER A 10 -82.72 -16.49 53.95
N THR A 11 -82.73 -17.83 53.94
CA THR A 11 -81.53 -18.66 53.80
C THR A 11 -81.17 -18.86 52.32
N SER A 12 -79.91 -18.63 51.94
CA SER A 12 -79.33 -19.38 50.82
C SER A 12 -77.83 -19.60 51.00
N ARG A 13 -77.42 -20.87 51.01
CA ARG A 13 -76.02 -21.27 50.84
C ARG A 13 -75.67 -21.11 49.36
N TRP A 14 -74.71 -20.25 49.03
CA TRP A 14 -74.07 -20.25 47.73
C TRP A 14 -72.58 -20.58 47.89
N LEU A 15 -72.18 -21.71 47.32
CA LEU A 15 -70.78 -22.11 47.20
C LEU A 15 -70.10 -21.17 46.21
N ALA A 16 -69.15 -20.37 46.67
CA ALA A 16 -68.29 -19.59 45.78
C ALA A 16 -67.39 -20.54 44.98
N PRO A 17 -67.30 -20.43 43.64
CA PRO A 17 -66.36 -21.22 42.87
C PRO A 17 -64.92 -20.74 43.12
N LEU A 18 -64.01 -21.69 43.35
CA LEU A 18 -62.58 -21.44 43.31
C LEU A 18 -62.20 -21.04 41.87
N LEU A 19 -62.03 -19.74 41.64
CA LEU A 19 -61.40 -19.21 40.44
C LEU A 19 -59.92 -19.60 40.46
N GLY A 20 -59.61 -20.76 39.87
CA GLY A 20 -58.25 -21.15 39.58
C GLY A 20 -57.60 -20.16 38.62
N VAL A 21 -56.68 -19.34 39.14
CA VAL A 21 -55.79 -18.53 38.30
C VAL A 21 -54.84 -19.47 37.58
N ILE A 22 -55.24 -19.93 36.39
CA ILE A 22 -54.34 -20.59 35.46
C ILE A 22 -53.33 -19.53 35.00
N THR A 23 -52.13 -19.56 35.57
CA THR A 23 -51.03 -18.71 35.17
C THR A 23 -50.60 -19.08 33.75
N LEU A 24 -51.02 -18.28 32.77
CA LEU A 24 -50.67 -18.43 31.35
C LEU A 24 -49.19 -18.06 31.05
N GLY A 25 -48.28 -18.35 31.98
CA GLY A 25 -46.87 -17.95 31.92
C GLY A 25 -45.98 -18.86 31.06
N GLY A 26 -46.40 -20.10 30.79
CA GLY A 26 -45.59 -21.08 30.06
C GLY A 26 -45.42 -20.80 28.57
N ALA A 27 -46.47 -20.27 27.90
CA ALA A 27 -46.48 -20.11 26.45
C ALA A 27 -45.63 -18.92 25.96
N ILE A 28 -45.55 -17.84 26.75
CA ILE A 28 -44.82 -16.62 26.36
C ILE A 28 -43.31 -16.85 26.50
N GLY A 29 -42.84 -17.53 27.55
CA GLY A 29 -41.41 -17.82 27.76
C GLY A 29 -40.79 -18.70 26.65
N ALA A 30 -41.55 -19.66 26.11
CA ALA A 30 -41.09 -20.52 25.03
C ALA A 30 -40.95 -19.78 23.68
N ALA A 31 -41.83 -18.82 23.39
CA ALA A 31 -41.79 -18.04 22.15
C ALA A 31 -40.58 -17.07 22.09
N TRP A 32 -40.15 -16.51 23.23
CA TRP A 32 -39.00 -15.60 23.29
C TRP A 32 -37.66 -16.31 23.08
N TRP A 33 -37.53 -17.57 23.53
CA TRP A 33 -36.34 -18.39 23.24
C TRP A 33 -36.21 -18.74 21.76
N ALA A 34 -37.32 -18.94 21.04
CA ALA A 34 -37.31 -19.24 19.60
C ALA A 34 -36.99 -18.02 18.71
N LEU A 35 -36.95 -16.80 19.27
CA LEU A 35 -36.68 -15.54 18.57
C LEU A 35 -35.34 -14.89 18.96
N SER A 36 -34.57 -15.53 19.84
CA SER A 36 -33.21 -15.07 20.15
C SER A 36 -32.27 -15.41 18.98
N PRO A 37 -31.56 -14.43 18.40
CA PRO A 37 -30.64 -14.71 17.30
C PRO A 37 -29.54 -15.66 17.75
N SER A 38 -29.16 -16.60 16.89
CA SER A 38 -28.03 -17.50 17.13
C SER A 38 -26.75 -16.71 17.41
N PRO A 39 -25.88 -17.17 18.33
CA PRO A 39 -24.62 -16.49 18.61
C PRO A 39 -23.75 -16.44 17.34
N PRO A 40 -23.01 -15.33 17.09
CA PRO A 40 -22.23 -15.16 15.88
C PRO A 40 -21.13 -16.22 15.77
N THR A 41 -21.01 -16.79 14.58
CA THR A 41 -19.96 -17.74 14.21
C THR A 41 -18.56 -17.13 14.41
N PRO A 42 -17.50 -17.94 14.54
CA PRO A 42 -16.15 -17.41 14.68
C PRO A 42 -15.73 -16.45 13.57
N VAL A 43 -16.15 -16.68 12.31
CA VAL A 43 -15.86 -15.81 11.16
C VAL A 43 -16.65 -14.49 11.24
N GLU A 44 -17.93 -14.53 11.64
CA GLU A 44 -18.70 -13.29 11.87
C GLU A 44 -18.10 -12.44 13.00
N ARG A 45 -17.58 -13.06 14.06
CA ARG A 45 -16.83 -12.35 15.10
C ARG A 45 -15.54 -11.72 14.58
N ALA A 46 -14.81 -12.40 13.69
CA ALA A 46 -13.62 -11.81 13.05
C ALA A 46 -13.99 -10.60 12.20
N ARG A 47 -15.00 -10.71 11.35
CA ARG A 47 -15.49 -9.59 10.51
C ARG A 47 -15.97 -8.41 11.35
N ALA A 48 -16.69 -8.66 12.45
CA ALA A 48 -17.10 -7.63 13.39
C ALA A 48 -15.90 -6.97 14.10
N PHE A 49 -14.88 -7.75 14.48
CA PHE A 49 -13.64 -7.21 15.03
C PHE A 49 -12.91 -6.31 14.02
N TYR A 50 -12.64 -6.78 12.79
CA TYR A 50 -12.00 -5.97 11.76
C TYR A 50 -12.80 -4.71 11.41
N ALA A 51 -14.13 -4.77 11.34
CA ALA A 51 -14.97 -3.59 11.11
C ALA A 51 -14.80 -2.49 12.18
N SER A 52 -14.36 -2.85 13.40
CA SER A 52 -14.10 -1.88 14.48
C SER A 52 -12.72 -1.21 14.41
N LEU A 53 -11.77 -1.77 13.64
CA LEU A 53 -10.40 -1.26 13.50
C LEU A 53 -10.27 -0.15 12.44
N PRO A 54 -9.19 0.64 12.42
CA PRO A 54 -8.80 1.47 11.27
C PRO A 54 -8.66 0.67 9.97
N GLU A 55 -8.87 1.31 8.82
CA GLU A 55 -8.94 0.65 7.51
C GLU A 55 -7.71 -0.21 7.17
N PHE A 56 -6.50 0.27 7.40
CA PHE A 56 -5.25 -0.46 7.14
C PHE A 56 -5.04 -1.72 8.01
N GLN A 57 -5.86 -1.92 9.06
CA GLN A 57 -5.85 -3.14 9.88
C GLN A 57 -6.97 -4.12 9.48
N ARG A 58 -7.69 -3.86 8.39
CA ARG A 58 -8.76 -4.71 7.88
C ARG A 58 -8.29 -5.48 6.65
N PRO A 59 -8.52 -6.80 6.56
CA PRO A 59 -8.45 -7.46 5.28
C PRO A 59 -9.60 -6.99 4.39
N MET A 60 -9.39 -7.09 3.09
CA MET A 60 -10.44 -6.98 2.09
C MET A 60 -11.46 -8.11 2.31
N PRO A 61 -12.77 -7.82 2.34
CA PRO A 61 -13.79 -8.81 2.66
C PRO A 61 -13.71 -10.05 1.77
N TYR A 62 -14.08 -11.21 2.33
CA TYR A 62 -14.32 -12.41 1.53
C TYR A 62 -15.28 -12.11 0.37
N THR A 63 -14.92 -12.58 -0.81
CA THR A 63 -15.82 -12.63 -1.97
C THR A 63 -15.97 -14.07 -2.44
N PRO A 64 -17.18 -14.51 -2.82
CA PRO A 64 -17.35 -15.72 -3.62
C PRO A 64 -16.57 -15.64 -4.93
N VAL A 65 -16.26 -16.81 -5.49
CA VAL A 65 -15.81 -16.95 -6.88
C VAL A 65 -16.96 -16.52 -7.80
N PRO A 66 -16.74 -15.62 -8.77
CA PRO A 66 -17.77 -15.26 -9.75
C PRO A 66 -18.26 -16.46 -10.56
N GLU A 67 -19.55 -16.49 -10.88
CA GLU A 67 -20.13 -17.50 -11.77
C GLU A 67 -19.35 -17.54 -13.10
N GLY A 68 -19.06 -18.76 -13.59
CA GLY A 68 -18.25 -18.98 -14.79
C GLY A 68 -16.73 -19.07 -14.54
N LEU A 69 -16.25 -18.82 -13.33
CA LEU A 69 -14.85 -19.01 -12.93
C LEU A 69 -14.67 -20.21 -11.98
N THR A 70 -13.45 -20.77 -11.96
CA THR A 70 -13.07 -21.88 -11.06
C THR A 70 -12.61 -21.41 -9.68
N ASP A 71 -11.96 -20.25 -9.63
CA ASP A 71 -11.28 -19.71 -8.46
C ASP A 71 -11.01 -18.20 -8.67
N LEU A 72 -10.35 -17.56 -7.69
CA LEU A 72 -10.00 -16.13 -7.71
C LEU A 72 -8.55 -15.86 -8.18
N ARG A 73 -7.83 -16.87 -8.66
CA ARG A 73 -6.38 -16.78 -8.89
C ARG A 73 -6.10 -16.01 -10.18
N ALA A 74 -5.01 -15.26 -10.20
CA ALA A 74 -4.65 -14.40 -11.32
C ALA A 74 -4.40 -15.21 -12.61
N SER A 75 -3.93 -16.45 -12.49
CA SER A 75 -3.77 -17.39 -13.62
C SER A 75 -5.09 -17.73 -14.32
N THR A 76 -6.17 -17.90 -13.56
CA THR A 76 -7.53 -18.12 -14.08
C THR A 76 -7.99 -16.90 -14.87
N CYS A 77 -7.84 -15.69 -14.33
CA CYS A 77 -8.09 -14.45 -15.06
C CYS A 77 -7.18 -14.33 -16.32
N GLY A 78 -5.91 -14.73 -16.20
CA GLY A 78 -4.88 -14.65 -17.24
C GLY A 78 -5.12 -15.54 -18.46
N THR A 79 -5.96 -16.57 -18.34
CA THR A 79 -6.42 -17.40 -19.47
C THR A 79 -7.12 -16.56 -20.53
N CYS A 80 -7.96 -15.61 -20.11
CA CYS A 80 -8.63 -14.67 -21.01
C CYS A 80 -7.88 -13.33 -21.11
N HIS A 81 -7.47 -12.75 -19.98
CA HIS A 81 -6.87 -11.42 -19.86
C HIS A 81 -5.34 -11.42 -19.93
N LYS A 82 -4.77 -12.21 -20.85
CA LYS A 82 -3.32 -12.46 -20.93
C LYS A 82 -2.45 -11.21 -20.85
N ALA A 83 -2.76 -10.16 -21.62
CA ALA A 83 -1.96 -8.93 -21.65
C ALA A 83 -2.04 -8.07 -20.35
N ILE A 84 -3.01 -8.33 -19.46
CA ILE A 84 -3.09 -7.72 -18.12
C ILE A 84 -2.34 -8.58 -17.11
N TYR A 85 -2.53 -9.90 -17.16
CA TYR A 85 -1.82 -10.88 -16.30
C TYR A 85 -0.30 -10.81 -16.47
N GLU A 86 0.18 -10.70 -17.73
CA GLU A 86 1.61 -10.53 -18.03
C GLU A 86 2.21 -9.23 -17.48
N GLU A 87 1.40 -8.17 -17.30
CA GLU A 87 1.84 -6.93 -16.64
C GLU A 87 1.82 -7.08 -15.12
N TRP A 88 0.77 -7.69 -14.57
CA TRP A 88 0.61 -7.91 -13.14
C TRP A 88 1.70 -8.83 -12.57
N ARG A 89 2.03 -9.95 -13.24
CA ARG A 89 2.92 -10.99 -12.69
C ARG A 89 4.35 -10.52 -12.41
N VAL A 90 4.80 -9.45 -13.09
CA VAL A 90 6.14 -8.85 -12.88
C VAL A 90 6.12 -7.67 -11.91
N SER A 91 4.94 -7.21 -11.49
CA SER A 91 4.74 -6.07 -10.60
C SER A 91 5.23 -6.33 -9.17
N THR A 92 5.30 -5.26 -8.37
CA THR A 92 5.50 -5.42 -6.91
C THR A 92 4.27 -6.02 -6.22
N HIS A 93 3.06 -5.89 -6.79
CA HIS A 93 1.83 -6.43 -6.22
C HIS A 93 1.81 -7.97 -6.21
N ALA A 94 2.12 -8.60 -7.35
CA ALA A 94 2.29 -10.06 -7.46
C ALA A 94 3.48 -10.60 -6.63
N ARG A 95 4.38 -9.72 -6.18
CA ARG A 95 5.60 -10.04 -5.42
C ARG A 95 5.53 -9.61 -3.96
N ALA A 96 4.38 -9.14 -3.47
CA ALA A 96 4.25 -8.58 -2.13
C ALA A 96 4.36 -9.65 -1.02
N TRP A 97 4.14 -10.94 -1.35
CA TRP A 97 4.28 -12.06 -0.41
C TRP A 97 5.68 -12.68 -0.44
N LEU A 98 5.83 -13.89 -1.02
CA LEU A 98 7.12 -14.62 -1.04
C LEU A 98 8.17 -14.01 -1.98
N GLY A 99 7.80 -13.04 -2.81
CA GLY A 99 8.67 -12.41 -3.81
C GLY A 99 9.64 -11.36 -3.28
N ASP A 100 9.68 -11.10 -1.97
CA ASP A 100 10.46 -10.02 -1.36
C ASP A 100 11.13 -10.46 -0.04
N ALA A 101 12.43 -10.79 -0.11
CA ALA A 101 13.19 -11.28 1.04
C ALA A 101 13.20 -10.30 2.22
N GLN A 102 13.28 -8.98 1.98
CA GLN A 102 13.20 -7.98 3.07
C GLN A 102 11.90 -8.13 3.87
N PHE A 103 10.77 -8.27 3.17
CA PHE A 103 9.47 -8.40 3.80
C PHE A 103 9.34 -9.70 4.59
N GLN A 104 9.87 -10.81 4.07
CA GLN A 104 9.84 -12.10 4.78
C GLN A 104 10.63 -12.06 6.09
N GLU A 105 11.79 -11.39 6.12
CA GLU A 105 12.56 -11.21 7.37
C GLU A 105 11.82 -10.31 8.39
N GLU A 106 11.16 -9.23 7.95
CA GLU A 106 10.34 -8.39 8.85
C GLU A 106 9.07 -9.08 9.32
N LEU A 107 8.46 -9.92 8.48
CA LEU A 107 7.31 -10.74 8.84
C LEU A 107 7.71 -11.75 9.94
N ALA A 108 8.83 -12.46 9.77
CA ALA A 108 9.34 -13.40 10.77
C ALA A 108 9.72 -12.72 12.09
N LYS A 109 10.09 -11.43 12.11
CA LYS A 109 10.19 -10.65 13.36
C LYS A 109 8.80 -10.33 13.92
N SER A 110 7.88 -9.88 13.07
CA SER A 110 6.50 -9.51 13.42
C SER A 110 5.67 -10.68 13.95
N GLU A 111 5.96 -11.91 13.55
CA GLU A 111 5.36 -13.12 14.12
C GLU A 111 5.82 -13.35 15.57
N ARG A 112 7.13 -13.21 15.83
CA ARG A 112 7.72 -13.33 17.18
C ARG A 112 7.23 -12.24 18.14
N SER A 113 6.83 -11.07 17.62
CA SER A 113 6.20 -9.98 18.38
C SER A 113 4.68 -9.93 18.23
N GLY A 114 4.03 -10.95 17.66
CA GLY A 114 2.56 -11.08 17.64
C GLY A 114 1.79 -10.08 16.78
N VAL A 115 2.45 -9.31 15.90
CA VAL A 115 1.86 -8.25 15.07
C VAL A 115 1.78 -8.55 13.57
N ALA A 116 2.28 -9.71 13.13
CA ALA A 116 2.23 -10.15 11.72
C ALA A 116 0.82 -10.12 11.10
N TRP A 117 -0.24 -10.27 11.92
CA TRP A 117 -1.64 -10.15 11.51
C TRP A 117 -2.01 -8.80 10.89
N MET A 118 -1.23 -7.74 11.17
CA MET A 118 -1.42 -6.44 10.54
C MET A 118 -0.80 -6.37 9.14
N CYS A 119 0.37 -7.01 8.95
CA CYS A 119 1.13 -6.96 7.70
C CYS A 119 0.38 -7.60 6.52
N VAL A 120 -0.29 -8.73 6.79
CA VAL A 120 -1.03 -9.51 5.80
C VAL A 120 -2.23 -8.74 5.19
N ASN A 121 -2.80 -7.76 5.90
CA ASN A 121 -3.91 -6.94 5.39
C ASN A 121 -3.54 -6.10 4.17
N CYS A 122 -2.25 -5.84 3.94
CA CYS A 122 -1.76 -5.17 2.73
C CYS A 122 -1.05 -6.14 1.75
N HIS A 123 -0.40 -7.18 2.26
CA HIS A 123 0.47 -8.05 1.46
C HIS A 123 -0.24 -9.30 0.88
N THR A 124 -1.27 -9.80 1.57
CA THR A 124 -2.14 -10.92 1.17
C THR A 124 -3.59 -10.58 1.53
N PRO A 125 -4.13 -9.50 0.95
CA PRO A 125 -5.16 -8.68 1.58
C PRO A 125 -6.56 -9.29 1.61
N LEU A 126 -6.88 -10.31 0.80
CA LEU A 126 -8.22 -10.93 0.81
C LEU A 126 -8.41 -11.83 2.04
N GLU A 127 -9.60 -11.82 2.65
CA GLU A 127 -9.92 -12.67 3.82
C GLU A 127 -9.55 -14.15 3.60
N ASN A 128 -9.77 -14.71 2.42
CA ASN A 128 -9.43 -16.10 2.07
C ASN A 128 -7.94 -16.35 1.76
N GLN A 129 -7.09 -15.33 1.75
CA GLN A 129 -5.62 -15.48 1.73
C GLN A 129 -5.03 -15.56 3.15
N LEU A 130 -5.82 -15.31 4.19
CA LEU A 130 -5.38 -15.37 5.58
C LEU A 130 -5.57 -16.78 6.17
N GLU A 131 -4.50 -17.43 6.60
CA GLU A 131 -4.59 -18.72 7.31
C GLU A 131 -5.35 -18.59 8.64
N ARG A 132 -5.19 -17.46 9.31
CA ARG A 132 -5.79 -17.16 10.61
C ARG A 132 -6.52 -15.83 10.58
N LEU A 133 -7.70 -15.79 11.19
CA LEU A 133 -8.46 -14.56 11.39
C LEU A 133 -8.34 -14.10 12.84
N VAL A 134 -8.23 -12.78 13.07
CA VAL A 134 -8.25 -12.20 14.42
C VAL A 134 -9.70 -11.94 14.84
N ILE A 135 -10.07 -12.38 16.04
CA ILE A 135 -11.42 -12.23 16.63
C ILE A 135 -11.46 -11.29 17.84
N GLY A 136 -10.30 -10.73 18.22
CA GLY A 136 -10.13 -9.86 19.38
C GLY A 136 -8.65 -9.70 19.75
N LEU A 137 -8.37 -8.86 20.74
CA LEU A 137 -7.04 -8.66 21.32
C LEU A 137 -7.10 -8.92 22.83
N GLU A 138 -6.12 -9.62 23.39
CA GLU A 138 -6.02 -9.78 24.85
C GLU A 138 -5.74 -8.43 25.50
N ASP A 139 -6.60 -7.97 26.40
CA ASP A 139 -6.51 -6.66 27.07
C ASP A 139 -6.34 -5.46 26.11
N GLY A 140 -6.84 -5.58 24.86
CA GLY A 140 -6.70 -4.55 23.82
C GLY A 140 -5.29 -4.42 23.22
N ARG A 141 -4.40 -5.39 23.48
CA ARG A 141 -2.99 -5.36 23.07
C ARG A 141 -2.79 -5.88 21.66
N VAL A 142 -2.26 -5.04 20.76
CA VAL A 142 -2.05 -5.40 19.34
C VAL A 142 -1.06 -6.54 19.14
N GLU A 143 -0.14 -6.73 20.09
CA GLU A 143 0.83 -7.84 20.11
C GLU A 143 0.27 -9.17 20.65
N ALA A 144 -1.01 -9.20 21.04
CA ALA A 144 -1.67 -10.40 21.55
C ALA A 144 -3.03 -10.64 20.85
N PRO A 145 -3.02 -10.97 19.54
CA PRO A 145 -4.23 -11.27 18.79
C PRO A 145 -4.83 -12.62 19.20
N ILE A 146 -6.10 -12.62 19.57
CA ILE A 146 -6.89 -13.83 19.74
C ILE A 146 -7.30 -14.29 18.34
N THR A 147 -6.81 -15.46 17.90
CA THR A 147 -6.97 -15.92 16.52
C THR A 147 -7.68 -17.27 16.39
N ILE A 148 -8.38 -17.44 15.27
CA ILE A 148 -8.98 -18.70 14.82
C ILE A 148 -8.34 -19.16 13.52
N ALA A 149 -8.38 -20.45 13.21
CA ALA A 149 -8.12 -20.92 11.86
C ALA A 149 -9.24 -20.43 10.91
N ASN A 150 -8.87 -20.01 9.70
CA ASN A 150 -9.82 -19.56 8.70
C ASN A 150 -10.35 -20.77 7.90
N PRO A 151 -11.66 -21.09 7.95
CA PRO A 151 -12.23 -22.20 7.17
C PRO A 151 -12.23 -21.94 5.66
N ASN A 152 -12.03 -20.69 5.24
CA ASN A 152 -12.03 -20.26 3.83
C ASN A 152 -10.61 -20.09 3.25
N PHE A 153 -9.55 -20.48 3.96
CA PHE A 153 -8.18 -20.25 3.52
C PHE A 153 -7.83 -21.04 2.25
N ASP A 154 -7.44 -20.32 1.19
CA ASP A 154 -6.82 -20.88 -0.02
C ASP A 154 -5.32 -20.53 -0.02
N PRO A 155 -4.43 -21.50 0.29
CA PRO A 155 -2.99 -21.27 0.32
C PRO A 155 -2.40 -20.99 -1.07
N GLU A 156 -3.04 -21.44 -2.15
CA GLU A 156 -2.57 -21.17 -3.51
C GLU A 156 -2.96 -19.74 -3.94
N LEU A 157 -4.14 -19.25 -3.52
CA LEU A 157 -4.52 -17.85 -3.72
C LEU A 157 -3.61 -16.89 -2.94
N GLN A 158 -3.09 -17.31 -1.77
CA GLN A 158 -2.12 -16.50 -1.00
C GLN A 158 -0.84 -16.24 -1.79
N LEU A 159 -0.41 -17.18 -2.66
CA LEU A 159 0.81 -17.03 -3.46
C LEU A 159 0.72 -15.90 -4.50
N ASP A 160 -0.48 -15.54 -4.96
CA ASP A 160 -0.70 -14.37 -5.83
C ASP A 160 -0.52 -13.03 -5.10
N ALA A 161 -0.43 -13.00 -3.76
CA ALA A 161 -0.31 -11.78 -2.97
C ALA A 161 -1.42 -10.76 -3.29
N ILE A 162 -1.11 -9.58 -3.83
CA ILE A 162 -2.10 -8.60 -4.26
C ILE A 162 -2.59 -8.97 -5.66
N THR A 163 -3.63 -9.82 -5.73
CA THR A 163 -4.14 -10.47 -6.94
C THR A 163 -5.21 -9.65 -7.69
N CYS A 164 -5.67 -10.13 -8.85
CA CYS A 164 -6.75 -9.50 -9.62
C CYS A 164 -8.02 -9.30 -8.78
N ALA A 165 -8.42 -10.32 -8.01
CA ALA A 165 -9.60 -10.28 -7.16
C ALA A 165 -9.53 -9.24 -6.01
N THR A 166 -8.32 -8.88 -5.56
CA THR A 166 -8.12 -7.83 -4.54
C THR A 166 -8.79 -6.53 -4.94
N CYS A 167 -8.60 -6.08 -6.19
CA CYS A 167 -9.21 -4.84 -6.69
C CYS A 167 -10.53 -5.08 -7.43
N HIS A 168 -10.61 -6.15 -8.22
CA HIS A 168 -11.66 -6.31 -9.23
C HIS A 168 -12.79 -7.27 -8.86
N VAL A 169 -12.86 -7.87 -7.67
CA VAL A 169 -13.97 -8.78 -7.34
C VAL A 169 -14.63 -8.39 -6.02
N ARG A 170 -15.94 -8.15 -6.04
CA ARG A 170 -16.79 -7.96 -4.85
C ARG A 170 -18.10 -8.70 -5.03
N ASP A 171 -18.58 -9.35 -3.98
CA ASP A 171 -19.88 -10.03 -3.94
C ASP A 171 -20.10 -11.04 -5.08
N GLY A 172 -19.03 -11.70 -5.54
CA GLY A 172 -19.07 -12.63 -6.68
C GLY A 172 -19.22 -11.98 -8.06
N VAL A 173 -18.95 -10.67 -8.17
CA VAL A 173 -19.05 -9.91 -9.43
C VAL A 173 -17.72 -9.23 -9.75
N ILE A 174 -17.32 -9.26 -11.02
CA ILE A 174 -16.12 -8.56 -11.49
C ILE A 174 -16.43 -7.07 -11.70
N LEU A 175 -15.74 -6.22 -10.95
CA LEU A 175 -15.82 -4.78 -11.05
C LEU A 175 -14.94 -4.28 -12.19
N GLY A 176 -15.52 -3.47 -13.06
CA GLY A 176 -14.82 -2.88 -14.19
C GLY A 176 -15.12 -1.39 -14.39
N PRO A 177 -14.23 -0.66 -15.10
CA PRO A 177 -14.53 0.66 -15.65
C PRO A 177 -15.61 0.63 -16.76
N TYR A 178 -16.13 -0.55 -17.08
CA TYR A 178 -17.23 -0.86 -17.99
C TYR A 178 -18.10 -1.91 -17.30
N GLY A 179 -19.43 -1.77 -17.35
CA GLY A 179 -20.38 -2.70 -16.70
C GLY A 179 -21.30 -3.46 -17.65
N ASP A 180 -21.30 -3.10 -18.93
CA ASP A 180 -22.07 -3.74 -19.97
C ASP A 180 -21.09 -4.40 -20.95
N THR A 181 -20.90 -5.72 -20.78
CA THR A 181 -19.98 -6.53 -21.56
C THR A 181 -20.53 -7.94 -21.71
N ASP A 182 -20.51 -8.46 -22.93
CA ASP A 182 -20.70 -9.88 -23.23
C ASP A 182 -19.50 -10.68 -22.70
N ALA A 183 -19.56 -11.04 -21.42
CA ALA A 183 -18.49 -11.70 -20.67
C ALA A 183 -19.01 -13.03 -20.09
N PRO A 184 -18.16 -14.08 -20.01
CA PRO A 184 -18.58 -15.40 -19.51
C PRO A 184 -18.76 -15.45 -17.98
N HIS A 185 -18.78 -14.30 -17.31
CA HIS A 185 -18.86 -14.13 -15.86
C HIS A 185 -19.55 -12.79 -15.53
N PRO A 186 -20.19 -12.64 -14.36
CA PRO A 186 -20.83 -11.38 -13.97
C PRO A 186 -19.85 -10.19 -13.95
N VAL A 187 -20.23 -9.09 -14.60
CA VAL A 187 -19.48 -7.82 -14.60
C VAL A 187 -20.38 -6.69 -14.11
N ARG A 188 -19.85 -5.76 -13.32
CA ARG A 188 -20.54 -4.54 -12.86
C ARG A 188 -19.65 -3.31 -13.07
N HIS A 189 -20.24 -2.22 -13.53
CA HIS A 189 -19.55 -0.93 -13.58
C HIS A 189 -19.30 -0.45 -12.15
N ASP A 190 -18.05 -0.11 -11.84
CA ASP A 190 -17.71 0.55 -10.59
C ASP A 190 -16.78 1.75 -10.84
N PRO A 191 -17.26 2.99 -10.59
CA PRO A 191 -16.46 4.19 -10.82
C PRO A 191 -15.33 4.35 -9.80
N THR A 192 -15.41 3.69 -8.63
CA THR A 192 -14.38 3.81 -7.56
C THR A 192 -13.01 3.31 -8.02
N LEU A 193 -12.96 2.36 -8.95
CA LEU A 193 -11.73 1.84 -9.57
C LEU A 193 -10.87 2.90 -10.28
N ARG A 194 -11.44 4.09 -10.56
CA ARG A 194 -10.73 5.24 -11.16
C ARG A 194 -10.30 6.29 -10.13
N GLN A 195 -10.67 6.12 -8.86
CA GLN A 195 -10.44 7.06 -7.76
C GLN A 195 -9.38 6.55 -6.79
N VAL A 196 -8.77 7.44 -6.02
CA VAL A 196 -7.60 7.13 -5.17
C VAL A 196 -7.92 6.17 -4.02
N GLU A 197 -9.19 6.07 -3.63
CA GLU A 197 -9.72 5.21 -2.58
C GLU A 197 -9.60 3.71 -2.91
N THR A 198 -9.32 3.35 -4.17
CA THR A 198 -8.90 1.99 -4.53
C THR A 198 -7.49 1.66 -4.03
N CYS A 199 -6.65 2.68 -3.80
CA CYS A 199 -5.23 2.53 -3.45
C CYS A 199 -4.95 2.81 -1.95
N THR A 200 -5.68 3.76 -1.34
CA THR A 200 -5.44 4.19 0.05
C THR A 200 -5.60 3.10 1.13
N PRO A 201 -6.42 2.03 1.01
CA PRO A 201 -6.50 0.99 2.05
C PRO A 201 -5.14 0.34 2.37
N CYS A 202 -4.23 0.29 1.39
CA CYS A 202 -2.86 -0.20 1.57
C CYS A 202 -1.81 0.94 1.61
N HIS A 203 -2.06 2.07 0.92
CA HIS A 203 -1.11 3.18 0.78
C HIS A 203 -1.30 4.32 1.79
N GLN A 204 -2.30 4.25 2.68
CA GLN A 204 -2.52 5.15 3.80
C GLN A 204 -2.63 4.36 5.12
N ALA A 205 -1.46 3.95 5.64
CA ALA A 205 -1.30 3.21 6.89
C ALA A 205 -0.31 3.96 7.81
N LEU A 206 -0.81 4.99 8.51
CA LEU A 206 -0.06 5.77 9.50
C LEU A 206 -0.53 5.39 10.92
N ALA A 207 0.36 4.77 11.70
CA ALA A 207 0.06 4.31 13.06
C ALA A 207 1.34 4.15 13.91
N ARG A 208 1.19 4.17 15.24
CA ARG A 208 2.29 4.08 16.19
C ARG A 208 1.87 3.25 17.40
N PHE A 209 2.71 2.29 17.80
CA PHE A 209 2.49 1.37 18.90
C PHE A 209 3.73 1.35 19.81
N ASP A 210 3.87 2.41 20.62
CA ASP A 210 5.07 2.69 21.43
C ASP A 210 5.52 1.52 22.31
N ARG A 211 4.56 0.81 22.92
CA ARG A 211 4.79 -0.36 23.79
C ARG A 211 5.68 -1.45 23.16
N ILE A 212 5.67 -1.56 21.84
CA ILE A 212 6.35 -2.62 21.07
C ILE A 212 7.31 -2.06 20.02
N ALA A 213 7.64 -0.77 20.10
CA ALA A 213 8.52 -0.06 19.15
C ALA A 213 8.13 -0.25 17.66
N LEU A 214 6.83 -0.34 17.37
CA LEU A 214 6.30 -0.47 16.01
C LEU A 214 5.68 0.84 15.52
N ALA A 215 5.93 1.21 14.27
CA ALA A 215 5.16 2.23 13.58
C ALA A 215 4.89 1.84 12.13
N CYS A 216 3.67 2.09 11.67
CA CYS A 216 3.31 2.10 10.26
C CYS A 216 3.50 3.54 9.78
N PHE A 217 4.33 3.75 8.75
CA PHE A 217 4.64 5.09 8.21
C PHE A 217 4.38 5.15 6.70
N PHE A 218 3.17 4.75 6.29
CA PHE A 218 2.73 4.82 4.90
C PHE A 218 1.70 5.94 4.76
N ASP A 219 2.17 7.13 4.40
CA ASP A 219 1.37 8.37 4.37
C ASP A 219 1.08 8.85 2.93
N THR A 220 1.22 7.96 1.94
CA THR A 220 1.22 8.32 0.51
C THR A 220 -0.13 8.89 0.05
N GLY A 221 -1.24 8.45 0.66
CA GLY A 221 -2.57 8.99 0.38
C GLY A 221 -2.70 10.45 0.81
N GLN A 222 -2.30 10.77 2.04
CA GLN A 222 -2.32 12.14 2.56
C GLN A 222 -1.30 13.03 1.84
N GLU A 223 -0.09 12.51 1.57
CA GLU A 223 0.93 13.22 0.79
C GLU A 223 0.49 13.57 -0.64
N TRP A 224 -0.43 12.80 -1.20
CA TRP A 224 -1.10 13.13 -2.46
C TRP A 224 -2.23 14.15 -2.25
N ALA A 225 -3.08 13.98 -1.23
CA ALA A 225 -4.19 14.88 -0.94
C ALA A 225 -3.71 16.32 -0.63
N ASP A 226 -2.55 16.46 0.00
CA ASP A 226 -1.88 17.74 0.30
C ASP A 226 -1.16 18.35 -0.92
N SER A 227 -1.25 17.74 -2.11
CA SER A 227 -0.48 18.13 -3.30
C SER A 227 -1.28 18.90 -4.35
N PRO A 228 -0.61 19.70 -5.21
CA PRO A 228 -1.24 20.29 -6.40
C PRO A 228 -1.83 19.23 -7.36
N TYR A 229 -1.39 17.98 -7.30
CA TYR A 229 -1.92 16.91 -8.16
C TYR A 229 -3.32 16.45 -7.72
N ALA A 230 -3.66 16.56 -6.44
CA ALA A 230 -5.03 16.34 -5.96
C ALA A 230 -5.95 17.48 -6.40
N GLU A 231 -5.50 18.74 -6.28
CA GLU A 231 -6.24 19.92 -6.78
C GLU A 231 -6.51 19.84 -8.30
N GLU A 232 -5.55 19.30 -9.07
CA GLU A 232 -5.67 19.07 -10.51
C GLU A 232 -6.46 17.79 -10.88
N GLY A 233 -6.92 16.99 -9.90
CA GLY A 233 -7.66 15.75 -10.13
C GLY A 233 -6.83 14.60 -10.72
N VAL A 234 -5.50 14.64 -10.60
CA VAL A 234 -4.57 13.62 -11.10
C VAL A 234 -4.50 12.46 -10.11
N THR A 235 -5.29 11.40 -10.37
CA THR A 235 -5.36 10.21 -9.50
C THR A 235 -4.13 9.31 -9.61
N CYS A 236 -3.89 8.47 -8.60
CA CYS A 236 -2.81 7.48 -8.56
C CYS A 236 -2.74 6.64 -9.84
N GLN A 237 -3.91 6.21 -10.34
CA GLN A 237 -4.03 5.42 -11.57
C GLN A 237 -3.52 6.17 -12.80
N ARG A 238 -3.55 7.51 -12.86
CA ARG A 238 -3.09 8.26 -14.04
C ARG A 238 -1.61 8.01 -14.33
N CYS A 239 -0.78 7.91 -13.28
CA CYS A 239 0.66 7.67 -13.40
C CYS A 239 1.04 6.20 -13.18
N HIS A 240 0.47 5.52 -12.18
CA HIS A 240 0.85 4.13 -11.82
C HIS A 240 0.11 3.05 -12.64
N MET A 241 -0.98 3.41 -13.33
CA MET A 241 -1.71 2.53 -14.24
C MET A 241 -1.94 3.26 -15.58
N PRO A 242 -0.87 3.58 -16.35
CA PRO A 242 -0.95 4.41 -17.54
C PRO A 242 -1.89 3.83 -18.59
N GLU A 243 -2.45 4.70 -19.41
CA GLU A 243 -3.47 4.37 -20.40
C GLU A 243 -2.87 3.62 -21.60
N VAL A 244 -3.60 2.65 -22.13
CA VAL A 244 -3.24 1.88 -23.32
C VAL A 244 -4.51 1.45 -24.07
N THR A 245 -4.51 1.56 -25.39
CA THR A 245 -5.60 1.04 -26.23
C THR A 245 -5.26 -0.36 -26.71
N ARG A 246 -6.02 -1.36 -26.28
CA ARG A 246 -5.84 -2.78 -26.66
C ARG A 246 -7.12 -3.60 -26.48
N PRO A 247 -7.24 -4.79 -27.09
CA PRO A 247 -8.21 -5.81 -26.66
C PRO A 247 -8.08 -6.11 -25.17
N LEU A 248 -9.20 -6.37 -24.48
CA LEU A 248 -9.17 -6.77 -23.07
C LEU A 248 -8.87 -8.26 -22.91
N THR A 249 -9.26 -9.09 -23.88
CA THR A 249 -9.06 -10.54 -23.85
C THR A 249 -8.47 -11.07 -25.16
N VAL A 250 -8.02 -12.32 -25.12
CA VAL A 250 -7.63 -13.10 -26.31
C VAL A 250 -8.83 -13.52 -27.19
N LEU A 251 -10.07 -13.27 -26.76
CA LEU A 251 -11.31 -13.66 -27.46
C LEU A 251 -11.72 -12.67 -28.57
N ASN A 252 -10.73 -12.06 -29.24
CA ASN A 252 -10.93 -11.05 -30.31
C ASN A 252 -11.85 -9.87 -29.94
N THR A 253 -11.89 -9.46 -28.66
CA THR A 253 -12.65 -8.27 -28.24
C THR A 253 -12.13 -7.00 -28.94
N PRO A 254 -13.00 -6.07 -29.37
CA PRO A 254 -12.57 -4.80 -29.96
C PRO A 254 -11.60 -4.03 -29.05
N PRO A 255 -10.51 -3.46 -29.60
CA PRO A 255 -9.61 -2.60 -28.84
C PRO A 255 -10.35 -1.43 -28.20
N ARG A 256 -10.05 -1.16 -26.93
CA ARG A 256 -10.59 -0.02 -26.17
C ARG A 256 -9.52 0.57 -25.27
N SER A 257 -9.74 1.80 -24.80
CA SER A 257 -8.93 2.37 -23.71
C SER A 257 -9.03 1.46 -22.48
N THR A 258 -7.88 1.14 -21.91
CA THR A 258 -7.74 0.39 -20.67
C THR A 258 -6.44 0.84 -19.99
N ARG A 259 -6.11 0.26 -18.84
CA ARG A 259 -4.93 0.62 -18.06
C ARG A 259 -3.90 -0.50 -17.99
N ARG A 260 -2.65 -0.13 -17.79
CA ARG A 260 -1.56 -1.06 -17.53
C ARG A 260 -1.50 -1.49 -16.06
N HIS A 261 -1.16 -2.75 -15.81
CA HIS A 261 -1.16 -3.36 -14.47
C HIS A 261 0.25 -3.70 -13.97
N TRP A 262 1.25 -2.93 -14.40
CA TRP A 262 2.63 -3.04 -13.88
C TRP A 262 2.82 -2.38 -12.51
N PHE A 263 1.98 -1.40 -12.15
CA PHE A 263 2.04 -0.64 -10.89
C PHE A 263 3.45 -0.07 -10.62
N GLY A 264 4.03 0.58 -11.64
CA GLY A 264 5.43 1.02 -11.61
C GLY A 264 5.69 2.06 -10.52
N GLY A 265 6.78 1.88 -9.78
CA GLY A 265 7.20 2.77 -8.68
C GLY A 265 8.70 2.99 -8.70
N SER A 266 9.42 2.55 -7.66
CA SER A 266 10.89 2.66 -7.64
C SER A 266 11.60 1.90 -8.78
N LEU A 267 10.98 0.80 -9.26
CA LEU A 267 11.58 -0.17 -10.19
C LEU A 267 12.96 -0.68 -9.75
N ILE A 268 13.19 -0.75 -8.43
CA ILE A 268 14.27 -1.52 -7.83
C ILE A 268 13.78 -2.99 -7.79
N PRO A 269 14.52 -3.96 -8.35
CA PRO A 269 14.12 -5.37 -8.31
C PRO A 269 13.98 -5.90 -6.87
N LYS A 270 13.00 -6.78 -6.64
CA LYS A 270 12.85 -7.42 -5.32
C LYS A 270 13.92 -8.49 -5.07
N HIS A 271 14.32 -9.21 -6.12
CA HIS A 271 15.42 -10.17 -6.20
C HIS A 271 16.29 -9.83 -7.44
N PRO A 272 17.61 -10.12 -7.45
CA PRO A 272 18.46 -9.85 -8.61
C PRO A 272 17.94 -10.44 -9.93
N ASP A 273 17.41 -11.67 -9.91
CA ASP A 273 16.88 -12.35 -11.10
C ASP A 273 15.71 -11.61 -11.77
N PHE A 274 14.98 -10.77 -11.02
CA PHE A 274 13.84 -10.01 -11.55
C PHE A 274 14.27 -8.74 -12.33
N ALA A 275 15.57 -8.42 -12.37
CA ALA A 275 16.06 -7.19 -13.01
C ALA A 275 15.73 -7.11 -14.51
N ALA A 276 15.83 -8.22 -15.24
CA ALA A 276 15.57 -8.26 -16.68
C ALA A 276 14.10 -7.95 -17.01
N GLU A 277 13.15 -8.42 -16.19
CA GLU A 277 11.72 -8.21 -16.38
C GLU A 277 11.28 -6.76 -16.13
N LEU A 278 12.00 -6.02 -15.30
CA LEU A 278 11.67 -4.62 -15.01
C LEU A 278 12.20 -3.64 -16.06
N LYS A 279 13.10 -4.06 -16.97
CA LYS A 279 13.68 -3.17 -17.98
C LYS A 279 12.62 -2.49 -18.88
N PRO A 280 11.61 -3.19 -19.44
CA PRO A 280 10.58 -2.53 -20.26
C PRO A 280 9.69 -1.56 -19.47
N LEU A 281 9.60 -1.72 -18.14
CA LEU A 281 8.83 -0.81 -17.29
C LEU A 281 9.59 0.52 -17.11
N GLN A 282 10.92 0.50 -17.05
CA GLN A 282 11.76 1.70 -16.92
C GLN A 282 11.65 2.64 -18.13
N GLU A 283 11.24 2.12 -19.30
CA GLU A 283 10.97 2.92 -20.51
C GLU A 283 9.57 3.60 -20.46
N VAL A 284 8.67 3.15 -19.59
CA VAL A 284 7.28 3.63 -19.49
C VAL A 284 7.03 4.48 -18.25
N TYR A 285 7.74 4.20 -17.14
CA TYR A 285 7.62 4.96 -15.89
C TYR A 285 8.85 5.87 -15.71
N PRO A 286 8.70 7.20 -15.87
CA PRO A 286 9.79 8.12 -15.58
C PRO A 286 10.14 8.10 -14.09
N ASP A 287 11.37 8.48 -13.77
CA ASP A 287 11.79 8.62 -12.39
C ASP A 287 11.14 9.85 -11.73
N GLY A 288 10.57 9.66 -10.53
CA GLY A 288 9.83 10.70 -9.81
C GLY A 288 10.63 11.98 -9.53
N VAL A 289 11.95 11.86 -9.38
CA VAL A 289 12.87 12.97 -9.17
C VAL A 289 13.81 13.06 -10.36
N GLU A 290 13.89 14.24 -10.97
CA GLU A 290 14.86 14.57 -12.01
C GLU A 290 16.04 15.33 -11.40
N VAL A 291 17.23 15.20 -11.99
CA VAL A 291 18.41 15.96 -11.58
C VAL A 291 19.11 16.61 -12.77
N SER A 292 19.64 17.81 -12.58
CA SER A 292 20.34 18.56 -13.61
C SER A 292 21.34 19.54 -13.02
N TRP A 293 22.22 20.06 -13.88
CA TRP A 293 22.98 21.28 -13.58
C TRP A 293 22.14 22.50 -13.94
N ALA A 294 22.00 23.45 -13.01
CA ALA A 294 21.40 24.75 -13.33
C ALA A 294 22.40 25.58 -14.14
N GLU A 295 22.04 25.89 -15.39
CA GLU A 295 22.79 26.78 -16.28
C GLU A 295 24.30 26.45 -16.34
N PRO A 296 24.69 25.22 -16.72
CA PRO A 296 26.09 24.84 -16.77
C PRO A 296 26.86 25.73 -17.75
N PRO A 297 28.05 26.23 -17.37
CA PRO A 297 28.85 27.09 -18.23
C PRO A 297 29.35 26.31 -19.46
N THR A 298 29.36 26.96 -20.62
CA THR A 298 29.92 26.40 -21.87
C THR A 298 31.43 26.56 -21.97
N SER A 299 32.02 27.50 -21.21
CA SER A 299 33.46 27.64 -20.99
C SER A 299 33.74 28.35 -19.67
N LEU A 300 34.94 28.16 -19.12
CA LEU A 300 35.42 28.81 -17.89
C LEU A 300 36.64 29.69 -18.20
N ALA A 301 36.77 30.81 -17.50
CA ALA A 301 38.00 31.60 -17.56
C ALA A 301 39.08 30.99 -16.62
N PRO A 302 40.36 30.98 -17.00
CA PRO A 302 41.48 30.57 -16.13
C PRO A 302 41.42 31.24 -14.76
N GLY A 303 41.60 30.45 -13.69
CA GLY A 303 41.65 30.95 -12.31
C GLY A 303 40.32 31.55 -11.78
N ALA A 304 39.21 31.42 -12.50
CA ALA A 304 37.94 31.99 -12.07
C ALA A 304 37.33 31.24 -10.87
N GLU A 305 36.78 32.00 -9.92
CA GLU A 305 35.94 31.45 -8.85
C GLU A 305 34.53 31.15 -9.39
N VAL A 306 34.16 29.88 -9.43
CA VAL A 306 32.91 29.38 -10.02
C VAL A 306 31.99 28.86 -8.92
N THR A 307 30.70 29.22 -9.00
CA THR A 307 29.63 28.53 -8.25
C THR A 307 28.73 27.78 -9.23
N LEU A 308 28.89 26.47 -9.31
CA LEU A 308 28.03 25.59 -10.10
C LEU A 308 26.95 24.99 -9.20
N THR A 309 25.71 24.84 -9.69
CA THR A 309 24.59 24.37 -8.86
C THR A 309 23.95 23.12 -9.45
N ALA A 310 24.01 21.99 -8.75
CA ALA A 310 23.16 20.84 -9.05
C ALA A 310 21.75 21.11 -8.52
N VAL A 311 20.74 20.58 -9.20
CA VAL A 311 19.32 20.70 -8.82
C VAL A 311 18.71 19.30 -8.79
N ALA A 312 17.88 19.03 -7.79
CA ALA A 312 16.99 17.87 -7.77
C ALA A 312 15.54 18.33 -7.65
N THR A 313 14.68 17.87 -8.54
CA THR A 313 13.28 18.31 -8.64
C THR A 313 12.35 17.10 -8.58
N ASN A 314 11.36 17.13 -7.68
CA ASN A 314 10.27 16.16 -7.70
C ASN A 314 9.28 16.50 -8.83
N ALA A 315 9.66 16.13 -10.05
CA ALA A 315 8.96 16.50 -11.28
C ALA A 315 7.74 15.60 -11.56
N ASN A 316 7.84 14.31 -11.22
CA ASN A 316 6.95 13.27 -11.75
C ASN A 316 6.16 12.51 -10.66
N ALA A 317 6.18 12.94 -9.39
CA ALA A 317 5.37 12.33 -8.33
C ALA A 317 4.43 13.34 -7.65
N GLY A 318 3.16 12.94 -7.53
CA GLY A 318 2.13 13.68 -6.80
C GLY A 318 2.17 13.50 -5.29
N HIS A 319 3.18 12.82 -4.75
CA HIS A 319 3.42 12.62 -3.31
C HIS A 319 4.88 12.99 -2.98
N LYS A 320 5.29 12.90 -1.71
CA LYS A 320 6.68 13.21 -1.33
C LYS A 320 7.65 12.21 -1.97
N MET A 321 8.89 12.61 -2.18
CA MET A 321 9.90 11.73 -2.77
C MET A 321 11.10 11.49 -1.83
N PRO A 322 11.38 10.21 -1.47
CA PRO A 322 10.56 9.00 -1.69
C PRO A 322 9.35 8.89 -0.73
N SER A 323 8.23 8.33 -1.18
CA SER A 323 7.07 8.00 -0.32
C SER A 323 7.01 6.50 0.02
N GLY A 324 6.07 6.14 0.89
CA GLY A 324 5.87 4.80 1.43
C GLY A 324 6.88 4.48 2.52
N ASP A 325 7.45 3.26 2.45
CA ASP A 325 8.44 2.73 3.39
C ASP A 325 9.51 3.79 3.81
N PRO A 326 9.61 4.14 5.11
CA PRO A 326 10.51 5.18 5.63
C PRO A 326 12.01 4.88 5.46
N GLU A 327 12.39 3.63 5.19
CA GLU A 327 13.78 3.23 4.89
C GLU A 327 14.22 3.64 3.48
N ARG A 328 13.31 4.18 2.66
CA ARG A 328 13.63 4.68 1.32
C ARG A 328 14.38 6.00 1.36
N PHE A 329 15.40 6.11 0.51
CA PHE A 329 16.13 7.37 0.30
C PHE A 329 16.65 7.50 -1.13
N LEU A 330 16.97 8.73 -1.50
CA LEU A 330 17.74 9.07 -2.70
C LEU A 330 19.12 9.56 -2.28
N ILE A 331 20.10 9.35 -3.14
CA ILE A 331 21.44 9.93 -3.04
C ILE A 331 21.69 10.73 -4.32
N ILE A 332 21.97 12.02 -4.17
CA ILE A 332 22.41 12.91 -5.25
C ILE A 332 23.91 13.18 -5.06
N GLU A 333 24.71 12.87 -6.07
CA GLU A 333 26.17 13.02 -6.06
C GLU A 333 26.57 13.93 -7.23
N ALA A 334 27.16 15.07 -6.89
CA ALA A 334 27.64 16.07 -7.83
C ALA A 334 29.16 16.25 -7.62
N ARG A 335 29.95 16.14 -8.69
CA ARG A 335 31.42 16.26 -8.65
C ARG A 335 31.91 17.16 -9.78
N VAL A 336 32.96 17.91 -9.49
CA VAL A 336 33.70 18.76 -10.41
C VAL A 336 35.15 18.30 -10.36
N LEU A 337 35.66 17.82 -11.49
CA LEU A 337 37.00 17.24 -11.62
C LEU A 337 37.84 18.06 -12.59
N ASP A 338 39.16 18.11 -12.39
CA ASP A 338 40.08 18.60 -13.42
C ASP A 338 40.40 17.53 -14.48
N ALA A 339 41.17 17.91 -15.50
CA ALA A 339 41.62 17.00 -16.57
C ALA A 339 42.50 15.81 -16.10
N SER A 340 43.00 15.81 -14.86
CA SER A 340 43.70 14.67 -14.26
C SER A 340 42.77 13.73 -13.47
N GLY A 341 41.52 14.14 -13.26
CA GLY A 341 40.55 13.45 -12.41
C GLY A 341 40.59 13.87 -10.94
N ALA A 342 41.37 14.90 -10.57
CA ALA A 342 41.40 15.42 -9.22
C ALA A 342 40.10 16.19 -8.91
N VAL A 343 39.55 16.00 -7.71
CA VAL A 343 38.30 16.65 -7.28
C VAL A 343 38.56 18.12 -6.95
N LEU A 344 37.97 19.02 -7.74
CA LEU A 344 37.95 20.47 -7.49
C LEU A 344 36.81 20.85 -6.53
N ALA A 345 35.66 20.18 -6.64
CA ALA A 345 34.58 20.24 -5.67
C ALA A 345 33.71 18.99 -5.75
N GLU A 346 33.13 18.60 -4.62
CA GLU A 346 32.12 17.53 -4.57
C GLU A 346 31.02 17.85 -3.57
N ARG A 347 29.86 17.22 -3.78
CA ARG A 347 28.70 17.32 -2.90
C ARG A 347 27.86 16.06 -3.00
N LYS A 348 27.53 15.48 -1.84
CA LYS A 348 26.72 14.28 -1.71
C LYS A 348 25.57 14.54 -0.74
N GLU A 349 24.34 14.32 -1.20
CA GLU A 349 23.11 14.72 -0.53
C GLU A 349 22.18 13.52 -0.39
N ARG A 350 21.79 13.18 0.84
CA ARG A 350 20.76 12.16 1.12
C ARG A 350 19.41 12.84 1.26
N ILE A 351 18.43 12.37 0.49
CA ILE A 351 17.04 12.82 0.53
C ILE A 351 16.16 11.66 1.00
N GLY A 352 15.54 11.79 2.17
CA GLY A 352 14.74 10.72 2.78
C GLY A 352 14.42 11.02 4.24
N SER A 353 13.62 10.15 4.86
CA SER A 353 13.51 10.10 6.32
C SER A 353 14.72 9.44 6.96
N VAL A 354 14.94 9.73 8.24
CA VAL A 354 15.83 8.97 9.13
C VAL A 354 15.06 8.66 10.40
N PHE A 355 15.05 7.39 10.79
CA PHE A 355 14.40 6.90 12.00
C PHE A 355 15.42 6.21 12.92
N GLU A 356 15.27 6.41 14.22
CA GLU A 356 15.76 5.51 15.27
C GLU A 356 14.58 4.60 15.62
N TRP A 357 14.72 3.28 15.45
CA TRP A 357 13.61 2.34 15.66
C TRP A 357 13.54 1.78 17.08
N TYR A 358 14.68 1.71 17.76
CA TYR A 358 14.83 1.09 19.08
C TYR A 358 15.66 2.01 20.00
N PRO A 359 15.32 2.15 21.30
CA PRO A 359 14.25 1.45 22.02
C PRO A 359 12.84 1.99 21.76
N GLU A 360 12.73 3.17 21.14
CA GLU A 360 11.47 3.84 20.82
C GLU A 360 11.54 4.34 19.38
N VAL A 361 10.45 4.22 18.61
CA VAL A 361 10.43 4.77 17.25
C VAL A 361 10.53 6.30 17.30
N LYS A 362 11.57 6.89 16.73
CA LYS A 362 11.78 8.33 16.66
C LYS A 362 12.19 8.74 15.26
N LYS A 363 11.42 9.64 14.68
CA LYS A 363 11.73 10.29 13.41
C LYS A 363 12.78 11.37 13.66
N LEU A 364 14.05 11.07 13.41
CA LEU A 364 15.18 11.97 13.66
C LEU A 364 15.22 13.12 12.65
N SER A 365 14.91 12.85 11.39
CA SER A 365 14.80 13.86 10.34
C SER A 365 13.92 13.39 9.17
N ASP A 366 13.45 14.35 8.39
CA ASP A 366 12.78 14.13 7.11
C ASP A 366 13.04 15.35 6.22
N ASN A 367 13.80 15.14 5.16
CA ASN A 367 14.06 16.13 4.13
C ASN A 367 13.56 15.64 2.76
N ARG A 368 12.55 14.77 2.71
CA ARG A 368 11.95 14.30 1.45
C ARG A 368 11.46 15.48 0.62
N LEU A 369 11.53 15.35 -0.71
CA LEU A 369 11.09 16.41 -1.62
C LEU A 369 9.56 16.46 -1.67
N LEU A 370 8.95 17.61 -1.43
CA LEU A 370 7.51 17.81 -1.67
C LEU A 370 7.19 17.69 -3.18
N PRO A 371 5.94 17.42 -3.58
CA PRO A 371 5.51 17.50 -4.98
C PRO A 371 5.91 18.84 -5.62
N ARG A 372 6.58 18.80 -6.79
CA ARG A 372 7.14 19.97 -7.50
C ARG A 372 8.24 20.76 -6.76
N GLU A 373 8.71 20.32 -5.60
CA GLU A 373 9.88 20.93 -4.94
C GLU A 373 11.13 20.80 -5.82
N SER A 374 11.86 21.89 -5.99
CA SER A 374 13.20 21.92 -6.59
C SER A 374 14.23 22.37 -5.56
N ARG A 375 15.16 21.48 -5.20
CA ARG A 375 16.23 21.76 -4.22
C ARG A 375 17.57 21.99 -4.93
N ARG A 376 18.31 23.01 -4.49
CA ARG A 376 19.53 23.50 -5.14
C ARG A 376 20.76 23.21 -4.26
N PHE A 377 21.79 22.64 -4.85
CA PHE A 377 23.03 22.22 -4.21
C PHE A 377 24.22 22.94 -4.88
N PRO A 378 24.60 24.13 -4.39
CA PRO A 378 25.78 24.81 -4.91
C PRO A 378 27.08 24.09 -4.52
N LEU A 379 28.02 24.06 -5.45
CA LEU A 379 29.42 23.67 -5.33
C LEU A 379 30.27 24.88 -5.74
N ARG A 380 31.38 25.11 -5.02
CA ARG A 380 32.31 26.22 -5.30
C ARG A 380 33.70 25.66 -5.59
N PHE A 381 34.34 26.15 -6.65
CA PHE A 381 35.68 25.75 -7.04
C PHE A 381 36.38 26.87 -7.83
N THR A 382 37.71 26.86 -7.80
CA THR A 382 38.54 27.67 -8.71
C THR A 382 38.76 26.88 -10.00
N ALA A 383 38.49 27.48 -11.16
CA ALA A 383 38.80 26.87 -12.45
C ALA A 383 40.33 26.73 -12.62
N PRO A 384 40.84 25.60 -13.17
CA PRO A 384 42.27 25.44 -13.41
C PRO A 384 42.76 26.45 -14.46
N GLU A 385 44.06 26.71 -14.52
CA GLU A 385 44.65 27.71 -15.44
C GLU A 385 44.53 27.35 -16.93
N ARG A 386 44.27 26.08 -17.25
CA ARG A 386 44.22 25.54 -18.62
C ARG A 386 43.55 24.17 -18.66
N GLY A 387 43.15 23.76 -19.86
CA GLY A 387 42.59 22.44 -20.11
C GLY A 387 41.07 22.46 -19.96
N GLU A 388 40.53 21.56 -19.15
CA GLU A 388 39.10 21.34 -19.04
C GLU A 388 38.70 20.92 -17.62
N VAL A 389 37.42 21.09 -17.33
CA VAL A 389 36.75 20.68 -16.09
C VAL A 389 35.63 19.70 -16.44
N ARG A 390 35.63 18.53 -15.80
CA ARG A 390 34.60 17.49 -15.97
C ARG A 390 33.57 17.58 -14.86
N LEU A 391 32.31 17.77 -15.24
CA LEU A 391 31.16 17.88 -14.35
C LEU A 391 30.42 16.54 -14.34
N GLU A 392 30.40 15.85 -13.21
CA GLU A 392 29.69 14.59 -13.03
C GLU A 392 28.46 14.82 -12.15
N LEU A 393 27.30 14.35 -12.59
CA LEU A 393 26.06 14.36 -11.81
C LEU A 393 25.42 12.98 -11.87
N LYS A 394 25.17 12.44 -10.68
CA LYS A 394 24.64 11.09 -10.48
C LYS A 394 23.50 11.13 -9.47
N ALA A 395 22.45 10.36 -9.73
CA ALA A 395 21.38 10.13 -8.78
C ALA A 395 21.03 8.64 -8.68
N SER A 396 20.84 8.19 -7.45
CA SER A 396 20.44 6.82 -7.14
C SER A 396 19.30 6.80 -6.13
N LYS A 397 18.54 5.70 -6.13
CA LYS A 397 17.38 5.47 -5.27
C LYS A 397 17.49 4.13 -4.57
N TRP A 398 17.10 4.11 -3.32
CA TRP A 398 17.36 3.00 -2.40
C TRP A 398 16.08 2.63 -1.65
N ARG A 399 15.93 1.33 -1.39
CA ARG A 399 14.90 0.74 -0.50
C ARG A 399 15.50 0.21 0.81
N LEU A 400 16.81 0.03 0.85
CA LEU A 400 17.57 -0.53 1.97
C LEU A 400 18.91 0.19 2.07
N SER A 401 19.34 0.48 3.29
CA SER A 401 20.73 0.83 3.58
C SER A 401 21.61 -0.44 3.53
N GLU A 402 22.92 -0.29 3.39
CA GLU A 402 23.84 -1.43 3.53
C GLU A 402 23.81 -2.03 4.95
N GLU A 403 23.49 -1.21 5.95
CA GLU A 403 23.32 -1.65 7.34
C GLU A 403 22.14 -2.61 7.45
N ASN A 404 20.98 -2.24 6.89
CA ASN A 404 19.79 -3.10 6.87
C ASN A 404 20.04 -4.37 6.03
N MET A 405 20.75 -4.26 4.90
CA MET A 405 21.16 -5.42 4.10
C MET A 405 21.96 -6.44 4.92
N ARG A 406 22.93 -5.97 5.73
CA ARG A 406 23.75 -6.82 6.61
C ARG A 406 22.95 -7.34 7.80
N TYR A 407 22.14 -6.50 8.43
CA TYR A 407 21.32 -6.85 9.60
C TYR A 407 20.29 -7.95 9.30
N HIS A 408 19.82 -8.04 8.05
CA HIS A 408 18.87 -9.04 7.56
C HIS A 408 19.49 -10.17 6.73
N ASP A 409 20.82 -10.22 6.58
CA ASP A 409 21.51 -11.20 5.72
C ASP A 409 20.94 -11.26 4.28
N LEU A 410 20.71 -10.09 3.67
CA LEU A 410 20.02 -9.96 2.37
C LEU A 410 20.98 -9.95 1.16
N GLU A 411 22.27 -10.16 1.37
CA GLU A 411 23.25 -10.20 0.28
C GLU A 411 22.90 -11.32 -0.72
N GLY A 412 22.85 -10.99 -2.02
CA GLY A 412 22.34 -11.88 -3.06
C GLY A 412 20.81 -12.10 -3.06
N ARG A 413 20.11 -11.91 -1.93
CA ARG A 413 18.65 -12.14 -1.78
C ARG A 413 17.79 -10.90 -2.07
N ALA A 414 18.35 -9.70 -2.05
CA ALA A 414 17.65 -8.45 -2.37
C ALA A 414 18.52 -7.46 -3.15
N VAL A 415 17.88 -6.53 -3.88
CA VAL A 415 18.58 -5.39 -4.49
C VAL A 415 18.32 -4.13 -3.65
N PRO A 416 19.34 -3.50 -3.05
CA PRO A 416 19.15 -2.39 -2.11
C PRO A 416 18.78 -1.06 -2.80
N GLY A 417 19.19 -0.87 -4.05
CA GLY A 417 18.94 0.36 -4.79
C GLY A 417 19.36 0.27 -6.26
N ARG A 418 19.13 1.34 -7.02
CA ARG A 418 19.64 1.50 -8.39
C ARG A 418 20.08 2.94 -8.66
N VAL A 419 21.09 3.08 -9.51
CA VAL A 419 21.37 4.35 -10.20
C VAL A 419 20.28 4.56 -11.25
N TYR A 420 19.84 5.80 -11.41
CA TYR A 420 18.82 6.16 -12.40
C TYR A 420 19.19 7.38 -13.24
N HIS A 421 20.16 8.17 -12.77
CA HIS A 421 20.81 9.23 -13.52
C HIS A 421 22.31 9.11 -13.32
N ASP A 422 23.09 9.13 -14.40
CA ASP A 422 24.55 9.15 -14.37
C ASP A 422 25.02 9.89 -15.63
N THR A 423 25.52 11.11 -15.46
CA THR A 423 25.91 12.00 -16.55
C THR A 423 27.27 12.63 -16.28
N ALA A 424 28.09 12.75 -17.32
CA ALA A 424 29.32 13.52 -17.30
C ALA A 424 29.35 14.46 -18.51
N GLN A 425 29.76 15.70 -18.30
CA GLN A 425 30.01 16.68 -19.36
C GLN A 425 31.33 17.41 -19.10
N THR A 426 32.00 17.84 -20.16
CA THR A 426 33.28 18.56 -20.09
C THR A 426 33.06 20.02 -20.45
N VAL A 427 33.67 20.92 -19.67
CA VAL A 427 33.68 22.36 -19.90
C VAL A 427 35.13 22.83 -20.11
N PRO A 428 35.48 23.41 -21.26
CA PRO A 428 36.82 23.89 -21.53
C PRO A 428 37.16 25.13 -20.68
N VAL A 429 38.44 25.28 -20.35
CA VAL A 429 39.00 26.51 -19.78
C VAL A 429 39.68 27.31 -20.89
N GLU A 430 39.15 28.48 -21.19
CA GLU A 430 39.56 29.34 -22.30
C GLU A 430 39.78 30.76 -21.82
N ALA A 431 40.92 31.37 -22.21
CA ALA A 431 41.08 32.81 -22.12
C ALA A 431 40.14 33.47 -23.15
N ARG A 432 39.35 34.45 -22.69
CA ARG A 432 38.46 35.25 -23.55
C ARG A 432 39.23 36.20 -24.47
#